data_AF-A0A511XHK1-F1
#
_entry.id   AF-A0A511XHK1-F1
#
_cell.length_a   1.000
_cell.length_b   1.000
_cell.length_c   1.000
_cell.angle_alpha   90.00
_cell.angle_beta   90.00
_cell.angle_gamma   90.00
#
_symmetry.space_group_name_H-M   'P 1'
#
loop_
_entity.id
_entity.type
_entity.pdbx_description
1 polymer ?
#
loop_
_entity_poly.entity_id
_entity_poly.type
_entity_poly.pdbx_seq_one_letter_code
_entity_poly.pdbx_strand_id
1 'polypeptide(L)' 'MLRDRDSMLRKLHELRSEHRDLDTVIDRLALEPMDQLHLQRLKKRKLLLKDEISWIESHLIPDSIA' A
#
# COMPACT_ATOMS: atom_id res chain seq x y z
N MET A 1 -3.00 -9.86 22.16
CA MET A 1 -2.24 -11.12 22.29
C MET A 1 -1.04 -11.06 21.33
N LEU A 2 0.06 -11.79 21.55
CA LEU A 2 1.20 -11.75 20.59
C LEU A 2 0.81 -12.19 19.16
N ARG A 3 -0.17 -13.10 19.04
CA ARG A 3 -0.70 -13.58 17.75
C ARG A 3 -1.31 -12.49 16.87
N ASP A 4 -1.93 -11.47 17.48
CA ASP A 4 -2.57 -10.36 16.75
C ASP A 4 -1.50 -9.42 16.16
N ARG A 5 -0.40 -9.25 16.88
CA ARG A 5 0.72 -8.41 16.42
C ARG A 5 1.47 -9.07 15.26
N ASP A 6 1.71 -10.38 15.35
CA ASP A 6 2.40 -11.12 14.31
C ASP A 6 1.57 -11.22 13.01
N SER A 7 0.25 -11.35 13.12
CA SER A 7 -0.64 -11.33 11.95
C SER A 7 -0.68 -9.96 11.28
N MET A 8 -0.73 -8.87 12.08
CA MET A 8 -0.66 -7.50 11.57
C MET A 8 0.69 -7.21 10.89
N LEU A 9 1.81 -7.70 11.43
CA LEU A 9 3.13 -7.58 10.80
C LEU A 9 3.22 -8.32 9.46
N ARG A 10 2.64 -9.53 9.37
CA ARG A 10 2.56 -10.25 8.09
C ARG A 10 1.74 -9.49 7.06
N LYS A 11 0.54 -9.02 7.46
CA LYS A 11 -0.33 -8.22 6.60
C LYS A 11 0.36 -6.93 6.14
N LEU A 12 1.08 -6.24 7.04
CA LEU A 12 1.88 -5.06 6.70
C LEU A 12 2.93 -5.37 5.63
N HIS A 13 3.63 -6.50 5.75
CA HIS A 13 4.62 -6.92 4.76
C HIS A 13 3.99 -7.20 3.39
N GLU A 14 2.87 -7.91 3.36
CA GLU A 14 2.11 -8.20 2.14
C GLU A 14 1.65 -6.91 1.45
N LEU A 15 1.03 -5.99 2.20
CA LEU A 15 0.55 -4.71 1.66
C LEU A 15 1.70 -3.86 1.11
N ARG A 16 2.85 -3.82 1.80
CA ARG A 16 4.04 -3.09 1.34
C ARG A 16 4.62 -3.70 0.05
N SER A 17 4.59 -5.03 -0.08
CA SER A 17 4.98 -5.69 -1.33
C SER A 17 4.05 -5.32 -2.47
N GLU A 18 2.73 -5.47 -2.26
CA GLU A 18 1.72 -5.13 -3.28
C GLU A 18 1.79 -3.66 -3.69
N HIS A 19 2.00 -2.75 -2.73
CA HIS A 19 2.17 -1.32 -3.01
C HIS A 19 3.40 -1.05 -3.90
N ARG A 20 4.51 -1.75 -3.68
CA ARG A 20 5.73 -1.62 -4.50
C ARG A 20 5.54 -2.20 -5.91
N ASP A 21 4.84 -3.32 -6.02
CA ASP A 21 4.53 -3.94 -7.31
C ASP A 21 3.61 -3.02 -8.14
N LEU A 22 2.59 -2.43 -7.50
CA LEU A 22 1.75 -1.43 -8.15
C LEU A 22 2.54 -0.21 -8.62
N ASP A 23 3.56 0.22 -7.87
CA ASP A 23 4.40 1.34 -8.30
C ASP A 23 5.12 1.02 -9.61
N THR A 24 5.73 -0.16 -9.68
CA THR A 24 6.43 -0.63 -10.88
C THR A 24 5.49 -0.73 -12.10
N VAL A 25 4.25 -1.16 -11.87
CA VAL A 25 3.23 -1.24 -12.93
C VAL A 25 2.79 0.16 -13.37
N ILE A 26 2.54 1.07 -12.42
CA ILE A 26 2.18 2.47 -12.69
C ILE A 26 3.27 3.17 -13.50
N ASP A 27 4.54 2.99 -13.15
CA ASP A 27 5.67 3.61 -13.85
C ASP A 27 5.76 3.15 -15.31
N ARG A 28 5.48 1.87 -15.58
CA ARG A 28 5.44 1.34 -16.95
C ARG A 28 4.25 1.89 -17.73
N LEU A 29 3.05 1.86 -17.16
CA LEU A 29 1.85 2.37 -17.83
C LEU A 29 1.86 3.90 -18.00
N ALA A 30 2.58 4.63 -17.15
CA ALA A 30 2.69 6.09 -17.27
C ALA A 30 3.39 6.54 -18.56
N LEU A 31 4.17 5.66 -19.19
CA LEU A 31 4.82 5.91 -20.47
C LEU A 31 3.87 5.71 -21.66
N GLU A 32 2.69 5.10 -21.44
CA GLU A 32 1.71 4.79 -22.48
C GLU A 32 0.51 5.77 -22.43
N PRO A 33 0.32 6.62 -23.45
CA PRO A 33 -0.68 7.70 -23.41
C PRO A 33 -2.15 7.24 -23.50
N MET A 34 -2.41 5.99 -23.90
CA MET A 34 -3.75 5.46 -24.14
C MET A 34 -4.46 4.97 -22.87
N ASP A 35 -3.71 4.73 -21.79
CA ASP A 35 -4.22 4.00 -20.61
C ASP A 35 -4.51 4.89 -19.40
N GLN A 36 -4.87 6.16 -19.61
CA GLN A 36 -5.07 7.13 -18.52
C GLN A 36 -6.10 6.68 -17.47
N LEU A 37 -7.23 6.08 -17.88
CA LEU A 37 -8.23 5.56 -16.94
C LEU A 37 -7.70 4.36 -16.14
N HIS A 38 -6.92 3.49 -16.77
CA HIS A 38 -6.29 2.36 -16.11
C HIS A 38 -5.27 2.86 -15.07
N LEU A 39 -4.42 3.82 -15.47
CA LEU A 39 -3.45 4.48 -14.61
C LEU A 39 -4.11 5.15 -13.40
N GLN A 40 -5.24 5.84 -13.59
CA GLN A 40 -6.01 6.43 -12.50
C GLN A 40 -6.53 5.39 -11.51
N ARG A 41 -7.03 4.25 -12.00
CA ARG A 41 -7.50 3.14 -11.14
C ARG A 41 -6.36 2.54 -10.32
N LEU A 42 -5.20 2.33 -10.93
CA LEU A 42 -4.01 1.81 -10.25
C LEU A 42 -3.51 2.79 -9.18
N LYS A 43 -3.44 4.09 -9.49
CA LYS A 43 -3.07 5.13 -8.52
C LYS A 43 -4.04 5.19 -7.34
N LYS A 44 -5.35 5.05 -7.59
CA LYS A 44 -6.35 4.96 -6.53
C LYS A 44 -6.14 3.73 -5.64
N ARG A 45 -5.86 2.57 -6.24
CA ARG A 45 -5.55 1.34 -5.47
C ARG A 45 -4.27 1.52 -4.64
N LYS A 46 -3.23 2.11 -5.21
CA LYS A 46 -1.97 2.41 -4.50
C LYS A 46 -2.21 3.32 -3.29
N LEU A 47 -3.07 4.34 -3.42
CA LEU A 47 -3.45 5.21 -2.31
C LEU A 47 -4.15 4.44 -1.19
N LEU A 48 -5.13 3.58 -1.52
CA LEU A 48 -5.81 2.75 -0.51
C LEU A 48 -4.85 1.82 0.23
N LEU A 49 -3.90 1.19 -0.47
CA LEU A 49 -2.88 0.37 0.18
C LEU A 49 -1.99 1.19 1.11
N LYS A 50 -1.62 2.41 0.70
CA LYS A 50 -0.85 3.32 1.56
C LYS A 50 -1.62 3.67 2.84
N ASP A 51 -2.90 3.98 2.73
CA ASP A 51 -3.75 4.31 3.87
C ASP A 51 -3.89 3.11 4.83
N GLU A 52 -4.07 1.89 4.29
CA GLU A 52 -4.11 0.65 5.08
C GLU A 52 -2.76 0.35 5.76
N ILE A 53 -1.64 0.56 5.06
CA ILE A 53 -0.29 0.43 5.62
C ILE A 53 -0.12 1.40 6.79
N SER A 54 -0.43 2.68 6.60
CA SER A 54 -0.31 3.69 7.66
C SER A 54 -1.22 3.38 8.85
N TRP A 55 -2.43 2.88 8.61
CA TRP A 55 -3.32 2.44 9.68
C TRP A 55 -2.70 1.30 10.49
N ILE A 56 -2.19 0.24 9.84
CA ILE A 56 -1.54 -0.87 10.54
C ILE A 56 -0.28 -0.41 11.28
N GLU A 57 0.54 0.45 10.68
CA GLU A 57 1.74 1.02 11.30
C GLU A 57 1.40 1.78 12.58
N SER A 58 0.38 2.64 12.57
CA SER A 58 -0.07 3.38 13.76
C SER A 58 -0.65 2.47 14.85
N HIS A 59 -1.24 1.32 14.49
CA HIS A 59 -1.71 0.35 15.48
C HIS A 59 -0.58 -0.51 16.06
N LEU A 60 0.52 -0.70 15.30
CA LEU A 60 1.69 -1.46 15.73
C LEU A 60 2.73 -0.62 16.48
N ILE A 61 2.81 0.68 16.18
CA ILE A 61 3.67 1.68 16.81
C ILE A 61 2.74 2.67 17.50
N PRO A 62 2.45 2.52 18.81
CA PRO A 62 1.41 3.29 19.49
C PRO A 62 1.68 4.80 19.57
N ASP A 63 2.78 5.33 19.04
CA ASP A 63 3.23 6.70 19.35
C ASP A 63 4.12 7.34 18.28
N SER A 64 3.63 7.47 17.05
CA SER A 64 4.28 8.32 16.06
C SER A 64 3.29 8.83 15.02
N ILE A 65 2.49 9.83 15.38
CA ILE A 65 2.00 10.98 14.58
C ILE A 65 1.01 11.72 15.51
N ALA A 66 1.56 12.67 16.27
CA ALA A 66 0.86 13.83 16.84
C ALA A 66 1.58 15.08 16.30
#